data_AF-A0A535DK73-F1
#
_entry.id   AF-A0A535DK73-F1
#
_cell.length_a   1.000
_cell.length_b   1.000
_cell.length_c   1.000
_cell.angle_alpha   90.00
_cell.angle_beta   90.00
_cell.angle_gamma   90.00
#
_symmetry.space_group_name_H-M   'P 1'
#
loop_
_entity.id
_entity.type
_entity.pdbx_description
1 polymer ?
#
loop_
_entity_poly.entity_id
_entity_poly.type
_entity_poly.pdbx_seq_one_letter_code
_entity_poly.pdbx_strand_id
1 'polypeptide(L)'
;MLRSLKDLLGTEILATDGPIGKVHDFYFDDGEWTVRYMVADTGGWLTGRLVLISPVSLGEADWNARSFPVNLTKREIEDSPGIDADRPVSRQREIELARYYRWPAYWTGGLFTAGTVGMAPEIAVPETVAEQQKGGAGGEGFFGEQEGDPHLRALREVTGYRVQAPDGEIGHVDDLLTDDETWTIRYLDIETRNWRPGKHVLFSPRWVGSVSWDESKVFVEAERQVIKNAPEYRPGMAVNRAFEEELHRHYGRAGYWAEEPQPARR
;
A
#
# COMPACT_ATOMS: atom_id res chain seq x y z
N MET A 1 -2.97 9.64 11.00
CA MET A 1 -2.01 10.70 10.57
C MET A 1 -1.34 10.28 9.27
N LEU A 2 -0.94 11.22 8.41
CA LEU A 2 -0.29 10.89 7.15
C LEU A 2 1.20 10.65 7.31
N ARG A 3 1.70 9.55 6.72
CA ARG A 3 3.09 9.10 6.76
C ARG A 3 3.62 8.81 5.38
N SER A 4 4.86 9.23 5.13
CA SER A 4 5.65 8.84 3.97
C SER A 4 6.00 7.35 4.06
N LEU A 5 5.69 6.57 3.03
CA LEU A 5 6.14 5.17 2.98
C LEU A 5 7.65 5.08 2.73
N LYS A 6 8.22 6.03 1.96
CA LYS A 6 9.66 6.13 1.73
C LYS A 6 10.46 6.39 3.01
N ASP A 7 9.97 7.23 3.93
CA ASP A 7 10.61 7.50 5.22
C ASP A 7 10.65 6.24 6.13
N LEU A 8 9.67 5.35 5.96
CA LEU A 8 9.60 4.07 6.67
C LEU A 8 10.61 3.05 6.15
N LEU A 9 11.10 3.17 4.93
CA LEU A 9 12.10 2.24 4.38
C LEU A 9 13.40 2.26 5.20
N GLY A 10 13.94 1.06 5.45
CA GLY A 10 15.17 0.85 6.22
C GLY A 10 15.01 0.97 7.74
N THR A 11 13.81 1.27 8.25
CA THR A 11 13.46 1.27 9.68
C THR A 11 13.62 -0.12 10.25
N GLU A 12 14.16 -0.26 11.47
CA GLU A 12 14.32 -1.56 12.12
C GLU A 12 12.97 -2.13 12.52
N ILE A 13 12.73 -3.42 12.26
CA ILE A 13 11.48 -4.08 12.62
C ILE A 13 11.71 -4.89 13.89
N LEU A 14 10.86 -4.67 14.89
CA LEU A 14 10.94 -5.29 16.21
C LEU A 14 9.76 -6.24 16.41
N ALA A 15 10.03 -7.54 16.41
CA ALA A 15 9.09 -8.53 16.93
C ALA A 15 8.98 -8.40 18.45
N THR A 16 7.96 -9.02 19.02
CA THR A 16 7.69 -9.02 20.48
C THR A 16 8.84 -9.58 21.33
N ASP A 17 9.70 -10.41 20.73
CA ASP A 17 10.86 -11.08 21.32
C ASP A 17 12.22 -10.66 20.69
N GLY A 18 12.25 -9.60 19.89
CA GLY A 18 13.49 -8.95 19.45
C GLY A 18 13.51 -8.48 17.98
N PRO A 19 14.63 -7.90 17.51
CA PRO A 19 14.73 -7.40 16.14
C PRO A 19 14.70 -8.54 15.12
N ILE A 20 14.01 -8.30 14.00
CA ILE A 20 13.86 -9.27 12.91
C ILE A 20 14.45 -8.81 11.59
N GLY A 21 14.83 -7.54 11.45
CA GLY A 21 15.30 -7.02 10.17
C GLY A 21 14.93 -5.56 9.94
N LYS A 22 14.77 -5.17 8.69
CA LYS A 22 14.42 -3.80 8.28
C LYS A 22 13.28 -3.78 7.28
N VAL A 23 12.56 -2.67 7.23
CA VAL A 23 11.55 -2.42 6.19
C VAL A 23 12.24 -2.32 4.83
N HIS A 24 11.88 -3.20 3.91
CA HIS A 24 12.44 -3.28 2.56
C HIS A 24 11.57 -2.55 1.53
N ASP A 25 10.25 -2.77 1.59
CA ASP A 25 9.27 -2.25 0.63
C ASP A 25 7.86 -2.28 1.24
N PHE A 26 6.88 -1.75 0.51
CA PHE A 26 5.46 -1.88 0.80
C PHE A 26 4.72 -2.37 -0.43
N TYR A 27 3.83 -3.34 -0.23
CA TYR A 27 2.89 -3.78 -1.25
C TYR A 27 1.51 -3.23 -0.95
N PHE A 28 0.87 -2.68 -1.97
CA PHE A 28 -0.45 -2.07 -1.88
C PHE A 28 -1.36 -2.54 -3.01
N ASP A 29 -2.66 -2.45 -2.74
CA ASP A 29 -3.71 -2.76 -3.69
C ASP A 29 -4.04 -1.53 -4.54
N ASP A 30 -3.97 -1.66 -5.87
CA ASP A 30 -4.19 -0.55 -6.81
C ASP A 30 -5.67 -0.20 -7.05
N GLY A 31 -6.60 -1.02 -6.57
CA GLY A 31 -8.03 -0.76 -6.60
C GLY A 31 -8.50 0.08 -5.40
N GLU A 32 -8.13 -0.35 -4.19
CA GLU A 32 -8.49 0.31 -2.92
C GLU A 32 -7.45 1.32 -2.45
N TRP A 33 -6.28 1.39 -3.09
CA TRP A 33 -5.14 2.21 -2.67
C TRP A 33 -4.81 2.02 -1.19
N THR A 34 -4.72 0.76 -0.77
CA THR A 34 -4.47 0.40 0.63
C THR A 34 -3.26 -0.52 0.71
N VAL A 35 -2.33 -0.20 1.61
CA VAL A 35 -1.16 -1.05 1.88
C VAL A 35 -1.66 -2.40 2.39
N ARG A 36 -1.27 -3.47 1.73
CA ARG A 36 -1.60 -4.85 2.09
C ARG A 36 -0.49 -5.51 2.90
N TYR A 37 0.76 -5.20 2.58
CA TYR A 37 1.93 -5.77 3.24
C TYR A 37 3.05 -4.76 3.39
N MET A 38 3.71 -4.79 4.54
CA MET A 38 5.08 -4.33 4.71
C MET A 38 6.02 -5.50 4.39
N VAL A 39 7.01 -5.28 3.54
CA VAL A 39 8.04 -6.28 3.20
C VAL A 39 9.21 -6.09 4.15
N ALA A 40 9.54 -7.12 4.93
CA ALA A 40 10.63 -7.15 5.87
C ALA A 40 11.84 -7.89 5.28
N ASP A 41 12.99 -7.23 5.21
CA ASP A 41 14.28 -7.86 4.94
C ASP A 41 14.90 -8.34 6.25
N THR A 42 14.99 -9.66 6.41
CA THR A 42 15.49 -10.30 7.63
C THR A 42 17.02 -10.30 7.75
N GLY A 43 17.72 -9.84 6.70
CA GLY A 43 19.17 -9.63 6.70
C GLY A 43 19.97 -10.89 7.00
N GLY A 44 20.75 -10.89 8.09
CA GLY A 44 21.53 -12.07 8.48
C GLY A 44 20.70 -13.20 9.12
N TRP A 45 19.47 -12.89 9.54
CA TRP A 45 18.51 -13.86 10.06
C TRP A 45 17.69 -14.43 8.88
N LEU A 46 17.24 -15.69 8.96
CA LEU A 46 16.55 -16.40 7.86
C LEU A 46 17.22 -16.27 6.48
N THR A 47 18.56 -16.18 6.45
CA THR A 47 19.35 -16.04 5.21
C THR A 47 18.95 -14.87 4.31
N GLY A 48 18.41 -13.79 4.87
CA GLY A 48 18.02 -12.59 4.10
C GLY A 48 16.68 -12.74 3.40
N ARG A 49 15.89 -13.73 3.80
CA ARG A 49 14.56 -13.96 3.27
C ARG A 49 13.67 -12.73 3.49
N LEU A 50 12.97 -12.34 2.44
CA LEU A 50 11.92 -11.32 2.52
C LEU A 50 10.64 -11.93 3.12
N VAL A 51 10.00 -11.21 4.03
CA VAL A 51 8.79 -11.64 4.73
C VAL A 51 7.70 -10.59 4.56
N LEU A 52 6.48 -11.01 4.22
CA LEU A 52 5.33 -10.12 4.20
C LEU A 52 4.69 -10.03 5.59
N ILE A 53 4.47 -8.81 6.07
CA ILE A 53 3.81 -8.51 7.33
C ILE A 53 2.57 -7.67 7.02
N SER A 54 1.38 -8.17 7.38
CA SER A 54 0.14 -7.43 7.19
C SER A 54 0.02 -6.24 8.17
N PRO A 55 -0.60 -5.12 7.76
CA PRO A 55 -0.91 -3.98 8.63
C PRO A 55 -1.58 -4.32 9.95
N VAL A 56 -2.40 -5.38 10.02
CA VAL A 56 -3.05 -5.80 11.27
C VAL A 56 -2.06 -6.30 12.34
N SER A 57 -0.85 -6.68 11.91
CA SER A 57 0.25 -7.07 12.79
C SER A 57 1.20 -5.92 13.11
N LEU A 58 0.98 -4.72 12.57
CA LEU A 58 1.82 -3.55 12.80
C LEU A 58 1.41 -2.83 14.09
N GLY A 59 2.40 -2.44 14.89
CA GLY A 59 2.21 -1.53 16.03
C GLY A 59 2.42 -0.07 15.63
N GLU A 60 2.46 0.82 16.62
CA GLU A 60 2.80 2.22 16.39
C GLU A 60 4.31 2.37 16.17
N ALA A 61 4.71 2.90 15.01
CA ALA A 61 6.12 3.15 14.70
C ALA A 61 6.73 4.23 15.61
N ASP A 62 7.93 3.98 16.13
CA ASP A 62 8.76 5.01 16.76
C ASP A 62 9.65 5.65 15.70
N TRP A 63 9.21 6.84 15.28
CA TRP A 63 9.86 7.65 14.26
C TRP A 63 11.21 8.21 14.71
N ASN A 64 11.40 8.46 16.01
CA ASN A 64 12.66 9.00 16.53
C ASN A 64 13.71 7.90 16.62
N ALA A 65 13.31 6.72 17.10
CA ALA A 65 14.19 5.56 17.20
C ALA A 65 14.41 4.84 15.87
N ARG A 66 13.63 5.19 14.82
CA ARG A 66 13.54 4.43 13.57
C ARG A 66 13.31 2.94 13.82
N SER A 67 12.34 2.65 14.67
CA SER A 67 11.90 1.28 14.97
C SER A 67 10.40 1.10 14.73
N PHE A 68 10.05 -0.02 14.13
CA PHE A 68 8.68 -0.40 13.81
C PHE A 68 8.32 -1.67 14.58
N PRO A 69 7.56 -1.59 15.68
CA PRO A 69 7.13 -2.77 16.40
C PRO A 69 6.06 -3.55 15.62
N VAL A 70 6.12 -4.87 15.70
CA VAL A 70 5.12 -5.78 15.14
C VAL A 70 4.62 -6.73 16.23
N ASN A 71 3.33 -7.02 16.20
CA ASN A 71 2.64 -7.93 17.11
C ASN A 71 2.81 -9.40 16.68
N LEU A 72 4.05 -9.79 16.38
CA LEU A 72 4.47 -11.14 16.00
C LEU A 72 5.73 -11.52 16.77
N THR A 73 5.96 -12.81 16.97
CA THR A 73 7.23 -13.36 17.48
C THR A 73 8.17 -13.70 16.33
N LYS A 74 9.47 -13.78 16.61
CA LYS A 74 10.47 -14.28 15.63
C LYS A 74 10.10 -15.67 15.12
N ARG A 75 9.59 -16.53 16.00
CA ARG A 75 9.18 -17.90 15.65
C ARG A 75 8.01 -17.92 14.67
N GLU A 76 6.97 -17.11 14.89
CA GLU A 76 5.82 -17.02 13.97
C GLU A 76 6.26 -16.55 12.57
N ILE A 77 7.26 -15.67 12.50
CA ILE A 77 7.81 -15.21 11.23
C ILE A 77 8.65 -16.29 10.55
N GLU A 78 9.49 -17.00 11.30
CA GLU A 78 10.33 -18.09 10.81
C GLU A 78 9.50 -19.25 10.23
N ASP A 79 8.46 -19.64 10.95
CA ASP A 79 7.56 -20.76 10.60
C ASP A 79 6.55 -20.39 9.48
N SER A 80 6.54 -19.13 9.01
CA SER A 80 5.59 -18.66 8.01
C SER A 80 5.91 -19.16 6.58
N PRO A 81 4.90 -19.28 5.69
CA PRO A 81 5.11 -19.61 4.28
C PRO A 81 6.13 -18.70 3.58
N GLY A 82 7.09 -19.30 2.89
CA GLY A 82 8.12 -18.61 2.11
C GLY A 82 7.54 -17.89 0.91
N ILE A 83 7.53 -16.56 0.94
CA ILE A 83 7.31 -15.76 -0.26
C ILE A 83 8.67 -15.27 -0.73
N ASP A 84 9.12 -15.77 -1.86
CA ASP A 84 10.13 -15.08 -2.66
C ASP A 84 9.52 -13.74 -3.07
N ALA A 85 9.89 -12.64 -2.42
CA ALA A 85 9.39 -11.31 -2.76
C ALA A 85 9.99 -10.78 -4.08
N ASP A 86 10.98 -11.47 -4.66
CA ASP A 86 11.40 -11.27 -6.05
C ASP A 86 10.39 -11.83 -7.06
N ARG A 87 9.38 -12.59 -6.60
CA ARG A 87 8.29 -13.10 -7.43
C ARG A 87 7.00 -12.38 -7.05
N PRO A 88 6.13 -12.10 -8.05
CA PRO A 88 4.80 -11.61 -7.77
C PRO A 88 4.08 -12.46 -6.73
N VAL A 89 3.46 -11.82 -5.75
CA VAL A 89 2.67 -12.50 -4.73
C VAL A 89 1.37 -12.93 -5.38
N SER A 90 1.20 -14.23 -5.64
CA SER A 90 -0.06 -14.74 -6.18
C SER A 90 -1.15 -14.73 -5.10
N ARG A 91 -2.42 -14.60 -5.52
CA ARG A 91 -3.58 -14.69 -4.61
C ARG A 91 -3.58 -15.97 -3.76
N GLN A 92 -3.09 -17.08 -4.32
CA GLN A 92 -2.96 -18.34 -3.60
C GLN A 92 -2.01 -18.24 -2.40
N ARG A 93 -0.88 -17.52 -2.54
CA ARG A 93 0.07 -17.26 -1.44
C ARG A 93 -0.52 -16.34 -0.38
N GLU A 94 -1.29 -15.32 -0.79
CA GLU A 94 -2.00 -14.45 0.16
C GLU A 94 -2.99 -15.26 1.03
N ILE A 95 -3.71 -16.20 0.42
CA ILE A 95 -4.61 -17.12 1.15
C ILE A 95 -3.84 -17.99 2.15
N GLU A 96 -2.66 -18.49 1.78
CA GLU A 96 -1.80 -19.29 2.67
C GLU A 96 -1.31 -18.48 3.87
N LEU A 97 -0.83 -17.25 3.64
CA LEU A 97 -0.42 -16.34 4.71
C LEU A 97 -1.60 -15.97 5.62
N ALA A 98 -2.76 -15.62 5.04
CA ALA A 98 -3.93 -15.26 5.82
C ALA A 98 -4.42 -16.42 6.69
N ARG A 99 -4.37 -17.66 6.19
CA ARG A 99 -4.66 -18.86 7.00
C ARG A 99 -3.63 -19.07 8.11
N TYR A 100 -2.34 -18.92 7.79
CA TYR A 100 -1.25 -19.14 8.74
C TYR A 100 -1.30 -18.15 9.93
N TYR A 101 -1.32 -16.85 9.63
CA TYR A 101 -1.37 -15.80 10.64
C TYR A 101 -2.78 -15.51 11.17
N ARG A 102 -3.81 -16.18 10.62
CA ARG A 102 -5.23 -15.92 10.88
C ARG A 102 -5.63 -14.47 10.61
N TRP A 103 -5.05 -13.86 9.58
CA TRP A 103 -5.44 -12.53 9.16
C TRP A 103 -6.84 -12.53 8.57
N PRO A 104 -7.64 -11.48 8.81
CA PRO A 104 -8.90 -11.29 8.10
C PRO A 104 -8.62 -11.20 6.59
N ALA A 105 -9.33 -11.98 5.79
CA ALA A 105 -9.25 -11.86 4.34
C ALA A 105 -9.87 -10.53 3.90
N TYR A 106 -9.06 -9.61 3.37
CA TYR A 106 -9.58 -8.34 2.91
C TYR A 106 -10.46 -8.49 1.66
N TRP A 107 -10.19 -9.50 0.82
CA TRP A 107 -10.89 -9.78 -0.43
C TRP A 107 -12.26 -10.44 -0.26
N THR A 108 -12.68 -10.79 0.97
CA THR A 108 -14.01 -11.38 1.21
C THR A 108 -15.14 -10.35 1.27
N GLY A 109 -14.88 -9.08 0.94
CA GLY A 109 -15.90 -8.06 0.68
C GLY A 109 -16.79 -7.75 1.89
N GLY A 110 -16.47 -6.67 2.61
CA GLY A 110 -17.47 -6.01 3.48
C GLY A 110 -17.29 -6.11 5.00
N LEU A 111 -16.14 -6.56 5.52
CA LEU A 111 -15.86 -6.54 6.96
C LEU A 111 -14.97 -5.37 7.44
N PHE A 112 -14.51 -4.51 6.52
CA PHE A 112 -13.73 -3.31 6.84
C PHE A 112 -14.56 -2.01 6.77
N THR A 113 -15.88 -2.08 7.00
CA THR A 113 -16.61 -0.88 7.43
C THR A 113 -16.31 -0.64 8.91
N ALA A 114 -15.97 0.60 9.26
CA ALA A 114 -15.56 0.98 10.62
C ALA A 114 -16.50 0.42 11.69
N GLY A 115 -15.99 -0.46 12.58
CA GLY A 115 -16.66 -0.78 13.85
C GLY A 115 -16.79 -2.25 14.28
N THR A 116 -16.40 -3.25 13.48
CA THR A 116 -16.57 -4.67 13.88
C THR A 116 -15.26 -5.35 14.28
N VAL A 117 -14.57 -4.83 15.29
CA VAL A 117 -13.62 -5.63 16.08
C VAL A 117 -14.44 -6.45 17.07
N GLY A 118 -14.59 -7.76 16.84
CA GLY A 118 -15.10 -8.63 17.91
C GLY A 118 -15.74 -9.96 17.54
N MET A 119 -16.02 -10.26 16.28
CA MET A 119 -16.57 -11.57 15.90
C MET A 119 -15.87 -12.07 14.63
N ALA A 120 -14.90 -12.96 14.79
CA ALA A 120 -14.48 -13.81 13.68
C ALA A 120 -15.65 -14.73 13.34
N PRO A 121 -16.28 -14.63 12.15
CA PRO A 121 -17.10 -15.73 11.70
C PRO A 121 -16.16 -16.90 11.41
N GLU A 122 -16.57 -18.08 11.83
CA GLU A 122 -15.97 -19.34 11.41
C GLU A 122 -15.92 -19.34 9.87
N ILE A 123 -14.74 -19.63 9.31
CA ILE A 123 -14.47 -19.54 7.87
C ILE A 123 -15.38 -20.55 7.14
N ALA A 124 -16.54 -20.10 6.68
CA ALA A 124 -17.27 -20.76 5.61
C ALA A 124 -16.80 -20.13 4.31
N VAL A 125 -15.72 -20.67 3.73
CA VAL A 125 -15.41 -20.44 2.31
C VAL A 125 -16.62 -20.92 1.52
N PRO A 126 -17.35 -20.04 0.81
CA PRO A 126 -18.45 -20.50 -0.02
C PRO A 126 -17.89 -21.42 -1.11
N GLU A 127 -18.47 -22.61 -1.26
CA GLU A 127 -18.11 -23.59 -2.30
C GLU A 127 -18.26 -23.03 -3.73
N THR A 128 -18.84 -21.84 -3.90
CA THR A 128 -19.07 -21.19 -5.19
C THR A 128 -17.79 -20.80 -5.94
N VAL A 129 -16.64 -20.70 -5.25
CA VAL A 129 -15.33 -20.50 -5.91
C VAL A 129 -14.80 -21.80 -6.53
N ALA A 130 -15.22 -22.96 -6.03
CA ALA A 130 -14.78 -24.26 -6.52
C ALA A 130 -15.52 -24.74 -7.78
N GLU A 131 -16.72 -24.21 -8.05
CA GLU A 131 -17.56 -24.68 -9.17
C GLU A 131 -17.23 -24.06 -10.53
N GLN A 132 -16.45 -22.97 -10.60
CA GLN A 132 -16.04 -22.39 -11.90
C GLN A 132 -14.99 -23.21 -12.65
N GLN A 133 -14.46 -24.30 -12.06
CA GLN A 133 -13.40 -25.13 -12.66
C GLN A 133 -13.87 -26.46 -13.28
N LYS A 134 -15.19 -26.74 -13.37
CA LYS A 134 -15.69 -28.03 -13.93
C LYS A 134 -16.07 -28.01 -15.43
N GLY A 135 -15.59 -27.05 -16.21
CA GLY A 135 -15.89 -26.96 -17.64
C GLY A 135 -14.66 -26.84 -18.53
N GLY A 136 -13.90 -27.92 -18.73
CA GLY A 136 -12.81 -27.93 -19.72
C GLY A 136 -11.84 -29.09 -19.57
N ALA A 137 -12.29 -30.32 -19.85
CA ALA A 137 -11.39 -31.47 -19.97
C ALA A 137 -10.72 -31.49 -21.36
N GLY A 138 -9.39 -31.43 -21.40
CA GLY A 138 -8.59 -31.86 -22.55
C GLY A 138 -7.50 -30.89 -22.99
N GLY A 139 -6.25 -31.16 -22.59
CA GLY A 139 -5.06 -30.51 -23.16
C GLY A 139 -3.83 -30.66 -22.27
N GLU A 140 -2.88 -31.50 -22.69
CA GLU A 140 -1.57 -31.63 -22.07
C GLU A 140 -0.75 -30.34 -22.23
N GLY A 141 -0.05 -29.90 -21.17
CA GLY A 141 1.02 -28.90 -21.25
C GLY A 141 0.74 -27.58 -20.52
N PHE A 142 1.77 -27.09 -19.82
CA PHE A 142 1.88 -25.89 -18.99
C PHE A 142 1.39 -26.02 -17.54
N PHE A 143 2.31 -26.38 -16.64
CA PHE A 143 2.29 -25.83 -15.28
C PHE A 143 2.47 -24.32 -15.43
N GLY A 144 1.37 -23.58 -15.59
CA GLY A 144 1.40 -22.13 -15.60
C GLY A 144 2.02 -21.67 -14.29
N GLU A 145 3.08 -20.87 -14.37
CA GLU A 145 3.54 -20.07 -13.25
C GLU A 145 2.31 -19.40 -12.63
N GLN A 146 2.13 -19.56 -11.32
CA GLN A 146 1.05 -18.91 -10.60
C GLN A 146 1.19 -17.40 -10.86
N GLU A 147 0.32 -16.85 -11.72
CA GLU A 147 0.28 -15.42 -12.01
C GLU A 147 0.14 -14.66 -10.68
N GLY A 148 0.96 -13.63 -10.50
CA GLY A 148 0.87 -12.73 -9.34
C GLY A 148 -0.52 -12.12 -9.22
N ASP A 149 -0.90 -11.66 -8.03
CA ASP A 149 -2.09 -10.81 -7.91
C ASP A 149 -1.88 -9.56 -8.78
N PRO A 150 -2.69 -9.36 -9.84
CA PRO A 150 -2.53 -8.24 -10.76
C PRO A 150 -2.80 -6.88 -10.10
N HIS A 151 -3.42 -6.86 -8.92
CA HIS A 151 -3.74 -5.65 -8.18
C HIS A 151 -2.69 -5.29 -7.12
N LEU A 152 -1.74 -6.20 -6.83
CA LEU A 152 -0.71 -5.96 -5.84
C LEU A 152 0.51 -5.31 -6.48
N ARG A 153 0.84 -4.10 -6.01
CA ARG A 153 1.90 -3.25 -6.54
C ARG A 153 2.93 -2.91 -5.48
N ALA A 154 4.19 -2.85 -5.87
CA ALA A 154 5.27 -2.45 -4.99
C ALA A 154 5.45 -0.92 -4.96
N LEU A 155 5.73 -0.33 -3.80
CA LEU A 155 6.11 1.08 -3.70
C LEU A 155 7.33 1.36 -4.60
N ARG A 156 8.36 0.51 -4.54
CA ARG A 156 9.58 0.68 -5.35
C ARG A 156 9.34 0.57 -6.86
N GLU A 157 8.29 -0.13 -7.29
CA GLU A 157 7.87 -0.17 -8.71
C GLU A 157 7.30 1.19 -9.11
N VAL A 158 6.37 1.73 -8.32
CA VAL A 158 5.62 2.95 -8.66
C VAL A 158 6.44 4.23 -8.47
N THR A 159 7.38 4.24 -7.52
CA THR A 159 8.35 5.34 -7.41
C THR A 159 9.15 5.48 -8.72
N GLY A 160 9.10 6.66 -9.32
CA GLY A 160 9.69 6.94 -10.63
C GLY A 160 8.70 6.92 -11.79
N TYR A 161 7.46 6.46 -11.58
CA TYR A 161 6.43 6.50 -12.62
C TYR A 161 6.20 7.94 -13.07
N ARG A 162 6.16 8.16 -14.39
CA ARG A 162 5.94 9.49 -14.94
C ARG A 162 4.50 9.90 -14.80
N VAL A 163 4.26 11.14 -14.39
CA VAL A 163 2.92 11.70 -14.31
C VAL A 163 2.61 12.45 -15.59
N GLN A 164 1.61 11.96 -16.31
CA GLN A 164 1.17 12.45 -17.61
C GLN A 164 -0.18 13.16 -17.47
N ALA A 165 -0.21 14.45 -17.78
CA ALA A 165 -1.43 15.22 -17.98
C ALA A 165 -1.85 15.26 -19.45
N PRO A 166 -3.06 15.74 -19.76
CA PRO A 166 -3.53 15.88 -21.14
C PRO A 166 -2.62 16.79 -21.99
N ASP A 167 -2.03 17.84 -21.38
CA ASP A 167 -1.12 18.78 -22.03
C ASP A 167 0.39 18.42 -21.93
N GLY A 168 0.71 17.23 -21.40
CA GLY A 168 2.07 16.69 -21.39
C GLY A 168 2.56 16.15 -20.05
N GLU A 169 3.82 15.75 -20.02
CA GLU A 169 4.49 15.25 -18.81
C GLU A 169 4.68 16.38 -17.78
N ILE A 170 4.42 16.06 -16.51
CA ILE A 170 4.50 16.99 -15.37
C ILE A 170 5.76 16.74 -14.54
N GLY A 171 6.07 15.46 -14.32
CA GLY A 171 7.06 15.01 -13.36
C GLY A 171 6.94 13.51 -13.14
N HIS A 172 7.24 13.06 -11.93
CA HIS A 172 7.17 11.64 -11.56
C HIS A 172 6.74 11.47 -10.10
N VAL A 173 6.24 10.28 -9.77
CA VAL A 173 5.91 9.90 -8.40
C VAL A 173 7.21 9.71 -7.62
N ASP A 174 7.37 10.43 -6.52
CA ASP A 174 8.52 10.30 -5.61
C ASP A 174 8.21 9.39 -4.41
N ASP A 175 6.98 9.44 -3.91
CA ASP A 175 6.53 8.69 -2.73
C ASP A 175 4.99 8.53 -2.69
N LEU A 176 4.51 7.72 -1.76
CA LEU A 176 3.11 7.54 -1.41
C LEU A 176 2.90 7.89 0.07
N LEU A 177 1.91 8.74 0.36
CA LEU A 177 1.53 9.08 1.73
C LEU A 177 0.32 8.25 2.15
N THR A 178 0.50 7.48 3.22
CA THR A 178 -0.54 6.61 3.80
C THR A 178 -1.07 7.19 5.10
N ASP A 179 -2.33 6.92 5.42
CA ASP A 179 -2.84 7.12 6.78
C ASP A 179 -2.33 5.98 7.70
N ASP A 180 -1.72 6.31 8.84
CA ASP A 180 -1.13 5.32 9.76
C ASP A 180 -2.12 4.52 10.60
N GLU A 181 -3.42 4.86 10.57
CA GLU A 181 -4.47 4.06 11.19
C GLU A 181 -5.12 3.12 10.17
N THR A 182 -5.50 3.65 9.01
CA THR A 182 -6.25 2.86 8.00
C THR A 182 -5.37 2.20 6.95
N TRP A 183 -4.09 2.58 6.87
CA TRP A 183 -3.15 2.16 5.82
C TRP A 183 -3.62 2.48 4.39
N THR A 184 -4.57 3.39 4.26
CA THR A 184 -5.04 3.91 2.97
C THR A 184 -4.05 4.97 2.47
N ILE A 185 -3.54 4.77 1.27
CA ILE A 185 -2.75 5.75 0.53
C ILE A 185 -3.67 6.92 0.14
N ARG A 186 -3.47 8.07 0.79
CA ARG A 186 -4.28 9.26 0.57
C ARG A 186 -3.72 10.13 -0.55
N TYR A 187 -2.40 10.13 -0.75
CA TYR A 187 -1.72 10.98 -1.73
C TYR A 187 -0.54 10.28 -2.39
N LEU A 188 -0.37 10.55 -3.69
CA LEU A 188 0.90 10.45 -4.40
C LEU A 188 1.68 11.75 -4.13
N ASP A 189 2.95 11.65 -3.76
CA ASP A 189 3.88 12.79 -3.84
C ASP A 189 4.49 12.85 -5.24
N ILE A 190 4.29 13.98 -5.93
CA ILE A 190 4.76 14.20 -7.29
C ILE A 190 5.87 15.25 -7.28
N GLU A 191 7.07 14.85 -7.70
CA GLU A 191 8.18 15.78 -7.93
C GLU A 191 8.14 16.31 -9.36
N THR A 192 7.89 17.61 -9.50
CA THR A 192 7.78 18.29 -10.80
C THR A 192 9.18 18.66 -11.36
N ARG A 193 9.99 17.66 -11.75
CA ARG A 193 11.41 17.83 -12.15
C ARG A 193 11.68 18.69 -13.38
N ASN A 194 10.73 18.85 -14.31
CA ASN A 194 10.97 19.57 -15.56
C ASN A 194 10.84 21.10 -15.47
N TRP A 195 10.64 21.65 -14.26
CA TRP A 195 10.66 23.09 -13.99
C TRP A 195 11.71 23.40 -12.93
N ARG A 196 12.55 24.41 -13.13
CA ARG A 196 13.46 24.91 -12.08
C ARG A 196 12.84 26.11 -11.35
N PRO A 197 12.82 26.10 -10.00
CA PRO A 197 13.12 24.96 -9.12
C PRO A 197 11.97 23.93 -9.14
N GLY A 198 12.32 22.64 -9.09
CA GLY A 198 11.33 21.57 -8.98
C GLY A 198 10.67 21.63 -7.60
N LYS A 199 9.39 21.28 -7.51
CA LYS A 199 8.67 21.20 -6.25
C LYS A 199 7.91 19.89 -6.10
N HIS A 200 7.58 19.57 -4.86
CA HIS A 200 6.74 18.44 -4.51
C HIS A 200 5.29 18.92 -4.36
N VAL A 201 4.35 18.16 -4.91
CA VAL A 201 2.91 18.41 -4.79
C VAL A 201 2.19 17.11 -4.52
N LEU A 202 1.18 17.15 -3.65
CA LEU A 202 0.36 15.99 -3.36
C LEU A 202 -0.80 15.88 -4.34
N PHE A 203 -1.09 14.67 -4.79
CA PHE A 203 -2.22 14.37 -5.66
C PHE A 203 -2.92 13.10 -5.18
N SER A 204 -4.23 13.16 -4.95
CA SER A 204 -4.94 11.97 -4.45
C SER A 204 -5.03 10.90 -5.54
N PRO A 205 -4.81 9.61 -5.21
CA PRO A 205 -5.05 8.53 -6.16
C PRO A 205 -6.50 8.48 -6.66
N ARG A 206 -7.47 8.97 -5.87
CA ARG A 206 -8.87 9.12 -6.28
C ARG A 206 -9.10 10.11 -7.43
N TRP A 207 -8.10 10.92 -7.78
CA TRP A 207 -8.16 11.87 -8.90
C TRP A 207 -7.35 11.42 -10.12
N VAL A 208 -6.68 10.27 -10.03
CA VAL A 208 -5.97 9.64 -11.13
C VAL A 208 -6.99 9.07 -12.11
N GLY A 209 -6.76 9.29 -13.40
CA GLY A 209 -7.61 8.74 -14.46
C GLY A 209 -7.28 7.28 -14.74
N SER A 210 -6.00 6.97 -14.89
CA SER A 210 -5.51 5.59 -15.05
C SER A 210 -4.03 5.46 -14.69
N VAL A 211 -3.59 4.23 -14.45
CA VAL A 211 -2.17 3.88 -14.32
C VAL A 211 -1.84 2.86 -15.40
N SER A 212 -0.77 3.11 -16.17
CA SER A 212 -0.19 2.14 -17.08
C SER A 212 1.06 1.56 -16.45
N TRP A 213 0.95 0.32 -15.98
CA TRP A 213 2.03 -0.40 -15.31
C TRP A 213 3.17 -0.71 -16.28
N ASP A 214 2.82 -1.22 -17.48
CA ASP A 214 3.79 -1.57 -18.52
C ASP A 214 4.59 -0.35 -19.02
N GLU A 215 3.95 0.83 -19.07
CA GLU A 215 4.63 2.07 -19.47
C GLU A 215 5.24 2.85 -18.31
N SER A 216 5.05 2.39 -17.07
CA SER A 216 5.45 3.10 -15.86
C SER A 216 4.94 4.55 -15.81
N LYS A 217 3.63 4.73 -16.02
CA LYS A 217 2.97 6.05 -16.11
C LYS A 217 1.70 6.13 -15.28
N VAL A 218 1.50 7.28 -14.66
CA VAL A 218 0.24 7.69 -14.02
C VAL A 218 -0.39 8.78 -14.89
N PHE A 219 -1.60 8.54 -15.39
CA PHE A 219 -2.37 9.50 -16.16
C PHE A 219 -3.36 10.24 -15.27
N VAL A 220 -3.31 11.56 -15.32
CA VAL A 220 -4.21 12.44 -14.56
C VAL A 220 -5.05 13.27 -15.52
N GLU A 221 -6.24 13.66 -15.09
CA GLU A 221 -7.14 14.49 -15.90
C GLU A 221 -6.86 16.00 -15.75
N ALA A 222 -6.16 16.39 -14.68
CA ALA A 222 -5.84 17.78 -14.42
C ALA A 222 -4.71 18.27 -15.35
N GLU A 223 -4.89 19.46 -15.91
CA GLU A 223 -3.85 20.14 -16.69
C GLU A 223 -2.59 20.37 -15.87
N ARG A 224 -1.42 20.30 -16.50
CA ARG A 224 -0.14 20.45 -15.83
C ARG A 224 0.00 21.75 -15.04
N GLN A 225 -0.56 22.85 -15.55
CA GLN A 225 -0.50 24.13 -14.84
C GLN A 225 -1.32 24.12 -13.54
N VAL A 226 -2.42 23.36 -13.50
CA VAL A 226 -3.22 23.18 -12.28
C VAL A 226 -2.39 22.45 -11.23
N ILE A 227 -1.74 21.35 -11.60
CA ILE A 227 -0.90 20.57 -10.67
C ILE A 227 0.29 21.40 -10.17
N LYS A 228 0.94 22.17 -11.05
CA LYS A 228 2.01 23.08 -10.64
C LYS A 228 1.57 24.23 -9.76
N ASN A 229 0.32 24.65 -9.82
CA ASN A 229 -0.15 25.75 -8.97
C ASN A 229 -0.65 25.24 -7.60
N ALA A 230 -0.64 23.92 -7.37
CA ALA A 230 -1.04 23.33 -6.11
C ALA A 230 -0.14 23.78 -4.95
N PRO A 231 -0.67 23.78 -3.71
CA PRO A 231 0.13 24.01 -2.51
C PRO A 231 1.38 23.13 -2.51
N GLU A 232 2.53 23.74 -2.20
CA GLU A 232 3.81 23.03 -2.17
C GLU A 232 3.85 22.11 -0.95
N TYR A 233 4.05 20.82 -1.21
CA TYR A 233 4.39 19.85 -0.18
C TYR A 233 5.89 19.89 0.09
N ARG A 234 6.26 19.77 1.36
CA ARG A 234 7.66 19.65 1.77
C ARG A 234 7.87 18.25 2.33
N PRO A 235 8.62 17.37 1.63
CA PRO A 235 8.96 16.06 2.15
C PRO A 235 9.56 16.15 3.55
N GLY A 236 9.16 15.22 4.43
CA GLY A 236 9.54 15.20 5.84
C GLY A 236 8.72 16.15 6.75
N MET A 237 7.83 16.99 6.21
CA MET A 237 6.89 17.79 7.02
C MET A 237 5.54 17.06 7.13
N ALA A 238 4.97 17.10 8.34
CA ALA A 238 3.64 16.54 8.58
C ALA A 238 2.57 17.29 7.78
N VAL A 239 1.73 16.54 7.07
CA VAL A 239 0.55 17.07 6.39
C VAL A 239 -0.57 17.20 7.40
N ASN A 240 -1.05 18.42 7.60
CA ASN A 240 -2.14 18.72 8.53
C ASN A 240 -3.45 18.99 7.77
N ARG A 241 -4.57 18.99 8.51
CA ARG A 241 -5.90 19.19 7.91
C ARG A 241 -6.03 20.51 7.14
N ALA A 242 -5.38 21.59 7.59
CA ALA A 242 -5.45 22.89 6.91
C ALA A 242 -4.76 22.85 5.52
N PHE A 243 -3.61 22.17 5.43
CA PHE A 243 -2.95 21.92 4.14
C PHE A 243 -3.84 21.07 3.23
N GLU A 244 -4.45 20.02 3.75
CA GLU A 244 -5.35 19.18 2.96
C GLU A 244 -6.58 19.97 2.48
N GLU A 245 -7.20 20.79 3.33
CA GLU A 245 -8.31 21.66 2.93
C GLU A 245 -7.93 22.64 1.82
N GLU A 246 -6.73 23.23 1.88
CA GLU A 246 -6.20 24.08 0.82
C GLU A 246 -5.98 23.29 -0.49
N LEU A 247 -5.37 22.10 -0.38
CA LEU A 247 -5.11 21.22 -1.50
C LEU A 247 -6.41 20.79 -2.21
N HIS A 248 -7.39 20.32 -1.45
CA HIS A 248 -8.68 19.88 -1.99
C HIS A 248 -9.46 21.04 -2.61
N ARG A 249 -9.42 22.23 -1.98
CA ARG A 249 -10.01 23.45 -2.55
C ARG A 249 -9.34 23.84 -3.87
N HIS A 250 -8.01 23.74 -3.95
CA HIS A 250 -7.24 24.03 -5.17
C HIS A 250 -7.66 23.13 -6.34
N TYR A 251 -7.82 21.82 -6.09
CA TYR A 251 -8.28 20.88 -7.12
C TYR A 251 -9.80 20.85 -7.33
N GLY A 252 -10.57 21.60 -6.54
CA GLY A 252 -12.03 21.59 -6.60
C GLY A 252 -12.65 20.24 -6.23
N ARG A 253 -12.02 19.50 -5.32
CA ARG A 253 -12.43 18.16 -4.90
C ARG A 253 -12.89 18.18 -3.44
N ALA A 254 -13.79 17.27 -3.09
CA ALA A 254 -14.25 17.11 -1.72
C ALA A 254 -13.20 16.37 -0.87
N GLY A 255 -13.00 16.82 0.37
CA GLY A 255 -12.16 16.15 1.35
C GLY A 255 -12.69 14.76 1.70
N TYR A 256 -11.80 13.76 1.74
CA TYR A 256 -12.19 12.39 2.11
C TYR A 256 -12.73 12.30 3.56
N TRP A 257 -12.35 13.24 4.42
CA TRP A 257 -12.82 13.37 5.80
C TRP A 257 -14.29 13.84 5.92
N ALA A 258 -14.94 14.21 4.82
CA ALA A 258 -16.38 14.50 4.81
C ALA A 258 -17.22 13.20 4.87
N GLU A 259 -16.65 12.07 4.46
CA GLU A 259 -17.29 10.75 4.43
C GLU A 259 -17.01 9.95 5.72
N GLU A 260 -16.05 10.39 6.53
CA GLU A 260 -15.67 9.73 7.78
C GLU A 260 -16.59 10.16 8.93
N PRO A 261 -17.09 9.21 9.76
CA PRO A 261 -17.87 9.56 10.94
C PRO A 261 -17.02 10.42 11.87
N GLN A 262 -17.47 11.66 12.14
CA GLN A 262 -16.76 12.53 13.07
C GLN A 262 -16.69 11.85 14.45
N PRO A 263 -15.52 11.84 15.12
CA PRO A 263 -15.45 11.37 16.50
C PRO A 263 -16.42 12.21 17.34
N ALA A 264 -17.25 11.53 18.13
CA ALA A 264 -18.20 12.18 19.02
C ALA A 264 -17.43 13.19 19.89
N ARG A 265 -17.83 14.47 19.81
CA ARG A 265 -17.28 15.52 20.67
C ARG A 265 -17.52 15.09 22.12
N ARG A 266 -16.43 14.82 22.85
CA ARG A 266 -16.46 14.65 24.31
C ARG A 266 -16.74 15.98 25.00
#